data_AF-A0A0T5PFD9-F1
#
_entry.id   AF-A0A0T5PFD9-F1
#
_cell.length_a   1.000
_cell.length_b   1.000
_cell.length_c   1.000
_cell.angle_alpha   90.00
_cell.angle_beta   90.00
_cell.angle_gamma   90.00
#
_symmetry.space_group_name_H-M   'P 1'
#
loop_
_entity.id
_entity.type
_entity.pdbx_description
1 polymer ?
#
loop_
_entity_poly.entity_id
_entity_poly.type
_entity_poly.pdbx_seq_one_letter_code
_entity_poly.pdbx_strand_id
1 'polypeptide(L)'
;MTERLRGQLTRALEAHLDGEPLRLPEGSSVLWNVFTSLSRTRILGPAGPNPIQPTEIECWMRLMRLPLEPRHVAILLEMDRIWMQHTYDRGRVPEGAKVLPPQSAHAITPVLFDLAVG
;
A
#
# COMPACT_ATOMS: atom_id res chain seq x y z
N MET A 1 22.92 -12.04 5.78
CA MET A 1 22.72 -10.58 5.82
C MET A 1 21.34 -10.17 5.31
N THR A 2 20.88 -10.73 4.21
CA THR A 2 19.62 -10.35 3.55
C THR A 2 18.35 -10.60 4.37
N GLU A 3 18.29 -11.69 5.13
CA GLU A 3 17.11 -12.01 5.95
C GLU A 3 16.91 -11.02 7.11
N ARG A 4 18.03 -10.49 7.64
CA ARG A 4 17.99 -9.43 8.64
C ARG A 4 17.41 -8.14 8.05
N LEU A 5 17.87 -7.73 6.85
CA LEU A 5 17.35 -6.53 6.20
C LEU A 5 15.86 -6.67 5.88
N ARG A 6 15.43 -7.83 5.38
CA ARG A 6 14.02 -8.16 5.16
C ARG A 6 13.21 -7.91 6.43
N GLY A 7 13.56 -8.58 7.53
CA GLY A 7 12.85 -8.48 8.80
C GLY A 7 12.86 -7.06 9.40
N GLN A 8 13.94 -6.31 9.22
CA GLN A 8 14.01 -4.92 9.68
C GLN A 8 13.09 -4.00 8.87
N LEU A 9 13.05 -4.17 7.55
CA LEU A 9 12.26 -3.32 6.66
C LEU A 9 10.77 -3.64 6.76
N THR A 10 10.40 -4.93 6.89
CA THR A 10 9.02 -5.35 7.12
C THR A 10 8.49 -4.83 8.44
N ARG A 11 9.27 -4.93 9.53
CA ARG A 11 8.90 -4.38 10.83
C ARG A 11 8.77 -2.86 10.81
N ALA A 12 9.65 -2.17 10.08
CA ALA A 12 9.56 -0.72 9.90
C ALA A 12 8.30 -0.32 9.13
N LEU A 13 7.91 -1.11 8.13
CA LEU A 13 6.66 -0.93 7.39
C LEU A 13 5.44 -1.17 8.27
N GLU A 14 5.39 -2.27 9.03
CA GLU A 14 4.29 -2.56 9.96
C GLU A 14 4.09 -1.42 10.96
N ALA A 15 5.15 -1.00 11.65
CA ALA A 15 5.08 0.12 12.60
C ALA A 15 4.58 1.40 11.92
N HIS A 16 5.05 1.69 10.70
CA HIS A 16 4.58 2.86 9.95
C HIS A 16 3.09 2.79 9.59
N LEU A 17 2.58 1.60 9.24
CA LEU A 17 1.17 1.36 8.95
C LEU A 17 0.28 1.53 10.20
N ASP A 18 0.83 1.22 11.38
CA ASP A 18 0.20 1.46 12.68
C ASP A 18 0.24 2.95 13.11
N GLY A 19 0.88 3.82 12.32
CA GLY A 19 0.92 5.27 12.54
C GLY A 19 2.20 5.77 13.21
N GLU A 20 3.18 4.90 13.46
CA GLU A 20 4.48 5.31 14.00
C GLU A 20 5.33 6.04 12.95
N PRO A 21 6.29 6.89 13.37
CA PRO A 21 7.25 7.51 12.47
C PRO A 21 8.07 6.46 11.71
N LEU A 22 8.20 6.62 10.39
CA LEU A 22 8.98 5.73 9.55
C LEU A 22 10.47 5.77 9.94
N ARG A 23 11.02 4.62 10.37
CA ARG A 23 12.45 4.45 10.70
C ARG A 23 13.07 3.41 9.78
N LEU A 24 13.64 3.88 8.68
CA LEU A 24 14.25 3.00 7.69
C LEU A 24 15.59 2.42 8.19
N PRO A 25 15.81 1.11 8.04
CA PRO A 25 17.12 0.51 8.25
C PRO A 25 18.17 1.12 7.32
N GLU A 26 19.43 1.17 7.77
CA GLU A 26 20.54 1.66 6.95
C GLU A 26 20.66 0.85 5.64
N GLY A 27 20.87 1.53 4.52
CA GLY A 27 20.96 0.91 3.18
C GLY A 27 19.62 0.44 2.59
N SER A 28 18.48 0.64 3.26
CA SER A 28 17.17 0.20 2.75
C SER A 28 16.42 1.24 1.89
N SER A 29 16.95 2.46 1.79
CA SER A 29 16.29 3.59 1.12
C SER A 29 15.91 3.30 -0.33
N VAL A 30 16.75 2.57 -1.06
CA VAL A 30 16.47 2.16 -2.43
C VAL A 30 15.23 1.27 -2.50
N LEU A 31 15.17 0.21 -1.68
CA LEU A 31 14.02 -0.72 -1.67
C LEU A 31 12.73 -0.01 -1.25
N TRP A 32 12.81 0.89 -0.27
CA TRP A 32 11.68 1.72 0.14
C TRP A 32 11.17 2.61 -1.00
N ASN A 33 12.07 3.28 -1.72
CA ASN A 33 11.72 4.14 -2.83
C ASN A 33 11.10 3.36 -3.99
N VAL A 34 11.60 2.16 -4.28
CA VAL A 34 11.01 1.26 -5.28
C VAL A 34 9.59 0.87 -4.86
N PHE A 35 9.43 0.37 -3.62
CA PHE A 35 8.14 -0.08 -3.09
C PHE A 35 7.09 1.03 -3.11
N THR A 36 7.45 2.24 -2.65
CA THR A 36 6.55 3.39 -2.65
C THR A 36 6.21 3.86 -4.07
N SER A 37 7.17 3.82 -5.00
CA SER A 37 6.92 4.17 -6.40
C SER A 37 5.93 3.20 -7.06
N LEU A 38 6.12 1.90 -6.87
CA LEU A 38 5.21 0.86 -7.39
C LEU A 38 3.83 0.94 -6.73
N SER A 39 3.79 1.16 -5.41
CA SER A 39 2.52 1.27 -4.67
C SER A 39 1.65 2.42 -5.15
N ARG A 40 2.26 3.52 -5.61
CA ARG A 40 1.54 4.68 -6.16
C ARG A 40 0.91 4.42 -7.54
N THR A 41 1.42 3.45 -8.29
CA THR A 41 0.93 3.11 -9.64
C THR A 41 0.06 1.86 -9.64
N ARG A 42 -0.27 1.33 -8.46
CA ARG A 42 -1.02 0.09 -8.29
C ARG A 42 -2.42 0.21 -8.87
N ILE A 43 -2.84 -0.83 -9.59
CA ILE A 43 -4.19 -0.93 -10.11
C ILE A 43 -5.16 -1.21 -8.95
N LEU A 44 -6.23 -0.43 -8.88
CA LEU A 44 -7.33 -0.61 -7.93
C LEU A 44 -8.48 -1.36 -8.61
N GLY A 45 -8.85 -2.52 -8.07
CA GLY A 45 -9.98 -3.32 -8.53
C GLY A 45 -11.24 -3.14 -7.67
N PRO A 46 -12.36 -3.80 -8.03
CA PRO A 46 -13.62 -3.72 -7.29
C PRO A 46 -13.53 -4.21 -5.84
N ALA A 47 -12.62 -5.16 -5.57
CA ALA A 47 -12.38 -5.72 -4.25
C ALA A 47 -11.24 -5.00 -3.50
N GLY A 48 -10.75 -3.86 -4.01
CA GLY A 48 -9.63 -3.11 -3.43
C GLY A 48 -8.35 -3.19 -4.26
N PRO A 49 -7.22 -2.77 -3.68
CA PRO A 49 -5.94 -2.71 -4.39
C PRO A 49 -5.43 -4.10 -4.81
N ASN A 50 -4.86 -4.20 -6.01
CA ASN A 50 -4.23 -5.43 -6.48
C ASN A 50 -2.80 -5.59 -5.91
N PRO A 51 -2.31 -6.81 -5.68
CA PRO A 51 -0.94 -7.01 -5.22
C PRO A 51 0.07 -6.66 -6.33
N ILE A 52 1.25 -6.19 -5.94
CA ILE A 52 2.34 -5.88 -6.87
C ILE A 52 2.83 -7.18 -7.50
N GLN A 53 2.85 -7.23 -8.83
CA GLN A 53 3.29 -8.39 -9.60
C GLN A 53 4.79 -8.34 -9.91
N PRO A 54 5.47 -9.49 -10.01
CA PRO A 54 6.87 -9.54 -10.43
C PRO A 54 7.15 -8.86 -11.78
N THR A 55 6.17 -8.90 -12.70
CA THR A 55 6.24 -8.24 -14.00
C THR A 55 6.27 -6.72 -13.88
N GLU A 56 5.56 -6.13 -12.91
CA GLU A 56 5.59 -4.69 -12.65
C GLU A 56 6.96 -4.27 -12.10
N ILE A 57 7.54 -5.09 -11.21
CA ILE A 57 8.89 -4.87 -10.68
C ILE A 57 9.92 -4.93 -11.83
N GLU A 58 9.83 -5.95 -12.69
CA GLU A 58 10.72 -6.09 -13.84
C GLU A 58 10.61 -4.90 -14.80
N CYS A 59 9.39 -4.49 -15.16
CA CYS A 59 9.14 -3.32 -16.00
C CYS A 59 9.72 -2.04 -15.39
N TRP A 60 9.50 -1.83 -14.09
CA TRP A 60 10.02 -0.67 -13.37
C TRP A 60 11.55 -0.67 -13.35
N MET A 61 12.19 -1.81 -13.09
CA MET A 61 13.65 -1.98 -13.13
C MET A 61 14.23 -1.59 -14.49
N ARG A 62 13.58 -2.01 -15.57
CA ARG A 62 13.98 -1.67 -16.95
C ARG A 62 13.83 -0.18 -17.24
N LEU A 63 12.71 0.42 -16.85
CA LEU A 63 12.44 1.85 -17.06
C LEU A 63 13.43 2.74 -16.29
N MET A 64 13.70 2.39 -15.04
CA MET A 64 14.57 3.18 -14.15
C MET A 64 16.05 2.83 -14.28
N ARG A 65 16.40 1.82 -15.08
CA ARG A 65 17.77 1.32 -15.26
C ARG A 65 18.45 0.95 -13.95
N LEU A 66 17.68 0.39 -13.01
CA LEU A 66 18.15 -0.02 -11.69
C LEU A 66 17.99 -1.54 -11.54
N PRO A 67 19.06 -2.33 -11.77
CA PRO A 67 18.98 -3.78 -11.63
C PRO A 67 18.86 -4.17 -10.15
N LEU A 68 17.76 -4.82 -9.80
CA LEU A 68 17.55 -5.45 -8.50
C LEU A 68 17.84 -6.94 -8.61
N GLU A 69 18.52 -7.49 -7.61
CA GLU A 69 18.75 -8.92 -7.51
C GLU A 69 17.48 -9.67 -7.05
N PRO A 70 17.36 -10.99 -7.29
CA PRO A 70 16.19 -11.78 -6.88
C PRO A 70 15.84 -11.62 -5.40
N ARG A 71 16.85 -11.44 -4.56
CA ARG A 71 16.68 -11.22 -3.12
C ARG A 71 16.02 -9.88 -2.78
N HIS A 72 16.25 -8.84 -3.58
CA HIS A 72 15.57 -7.55 -3.44
C HIS A 72 14.11 -7.65 -3.87
N VAL A 73 13.84 -8.35 -4.98
CA VAL A 73 12.47 -8.64 -5.43
C VAL A 73 11.69 -9.38 -4.34
N ALA A 74 12.30 -10.38 -3.71
CA ALA A 74 11.68 -11.10 -2.60
C ALA A 74 11.37 -10.19 -1.39
N ILE A 75 12.18 -9.16 -1.13
CA ILE A 75 11.89 -8.18 -0.07
C ILE A 75 10.69 -7.31 -0.47
N LEU A 76 10.65 -6.83 -1.71
CA LEU A 76 9.55 -5.99 -2.22
C LEU A 76 8.20 -6.72 -2.17
N LEU A 77 8.18 -8.01 -2.55
CA LEU A 77 6.98 -8.83 -2.48
C LEU A 77 6.54 -9.09 -1.03
N GLU A 78 7.48 -9.23 -0.10
CA GLU A 78 7.17 -9.39 1.32
C GLU A 78 6.61 -8.10 1.94
N MET A 79 7.19 -6.94 1.57
CA MET A 79 6.63 -5.63 1.93
C MET A 79 5.20 -5.48 1.40
N ASP A 80 4.95 -5.88 0.15
CA ASP A 80 3.63 -5.83 -0.45
C ASP A 80 2.63 -6.74 0.27
N ARG A 81 3.04 -7.96 0.63
CA ARG A 81 2.21 -8.89 1.40
C ARG A 81 1.71 -8.26 2.71
N ILE A 82 2.60 -7.61 3.45
CA ILE A 82 2.29 -6.93 4.71
C ILE A 82 1.35 -5.75 4.48
N TRP A 83 1.64 -4.92 3.48
CA TRP A 83 0.80 -3.78 3.15
C TRP A 83 -0.62 -4.22 2.75
N MET A 84 -0.72 -5.29 1.95
CA MET A 84 -2.00 -5.87 1.53
C MET A 84 -2.78 -6.42 2.72
N GLN A 85 -2.12 -7.17 3.60
CA GLN A 85 -2.74 -7.69 4.82
C GLN A 85 -3.31 -6.56 5.67
N HIS A 86 -2.51 -5.55 6.00
CA HIS A 86 -2.98 -4.38 6.77
C HIS A 86 -4.13 -3.63 6.07
N THR A 87 -4.06 -3.48 4.74
CA THR A 87 -5.09 -2.77 3.97
C THR A 87 -6.43 -3.51 3.96
N TYR A 88 -6.41 -4.84 3.80
CA TYR A 88 -7.63 -5.64 3.88
C TYR A 88 -8.16 -5.77 5.31
N ASP A 89 -7.28 -5.87 6.31
CA ASP A 89 -7.68 -5.94 7.71
C ASP A 89 -8.38 -4.66 8.17
N ARG A 90 -7.93 -3.48 7.70
CA ARG A 90 -8.65 -2.20 7.90
C ARG A 90 -10.02 -2.16 7.24
N GLY A 91 -10.21 -2.87 6.13
CA GLY A 91 -11.49 -2.97 5.44
C GLY A 91 -12.44 -4.00 6.06
N ARG A 92 -11.92 -4.88 6.93
CA ARG A 92 -12.69 -5.96 7.54
C ARG A 92 -13.50 -5.44 8.72
N VAL A 93 -14.77 -5.12 8.44
CA VAL A 93 -15.75 -4.82 9.48
C VAL A 93 -16.04 -6.11 10.26
N PRO A 94 -16.06 -6.09 11.61
CA PRO A 94 -16.34 -7.27 12.42
C PRO A 94 -17.64 -7.95 12.00
N GLU A 95 -17.63 -9.28 11.94
CA GLU A 95 -18.81 -10.07 11.59
C GLU A 95 -19.97 -9.75 12.55
N GLY A 96 -21.02 -9.12 12.02
CA GLY A 96 -22.19 -8.66 12.79
C GLY A 96 -22.34 -7.13 12.94
N ALA A 97 -21.33 -6.34 12.58
CA ALA A 97 -21.46 -4.88 12.55
C ALA A 97 -22.04 -4.42 11.19
N LYS A 98 -23.21 -3.79 11.22
CA LYS A 98 -23.78 -3.13 10.03
C LYS A 98 -22.82 -2.02 9.60
N VAL A 99 -22.29 -2.13 8.39
CA VAL A 99 -21.53 -1.05 7.74
C VAL A 99 -22.48 0.13 7.57
N LEU A 100 -22.33 1.15 8.41
CA LEU A 100 -22.97 2.43 8.11
C LEU A 100 -22.25 2.99 6.89
N PRO A 101 -22.97 3.34 5.81
CA PRO A 101 -22.36 4.02 4.67
C PRO A 101 -21.64 5.28 5.17
N PRO A 102 -20.53 5.68 4.52
CA PRO A 102 -19.79 6.88 4.91
C PRO A 102 -20.76 8.07 5.01
N GLN A 103 -20.94 8.60 6.22
CA GLN A 103 -21.79 9.76 6.44
C GLN A 103 -21.04 10.99 5.95
N SER A 104 -21.60 11.71 4.98
CA SER A 104 -21.06 12.99 4.54
C SER A 104 -21.19 14.01 5.68
N ALA A 105 -20.09 14.66 6.06
CA ALA A 105 -20.12 15.77 7.02
C ALA A 105 -20.75 17.06 6.45
N HIS A 106 -21.07 17.06 5.15
CA HIS A 106 -21.69 18.19 4.47
C HIS A 106 -23.21 18.12 4.61
N ALA A 107 -23.82 19.17 5.16
CA ALA A 107 -25.27 19.33 5.16
C ALA A 107 -25.77 19.44 3.71
N ILE A 108 -26.87 18.75 3.39
CA ILE A 108 -27.58 18.95 2.12
C ILE A 108 -28.11 20.38 2.12
N THR A 109 -27.49 21.24 1.33
CA THR A 109 -27.99 22.59 1.08
C THR A 109 -28.97 22.56 -0.10
N PRO A 110 -29.94 23.48 -0.16
CA PRO A 110 -30.87 23.57 -1.29
C PRO A 110 -30.14 23.66 -2.64
N VAL A 111 -29.01 24.39 -2.69
CA VAL A 111 -28.18 24.51 -3.89
C VAL A 111 -27.58 23.16 -4.32
N LEU A 112 -27.10 22.35 -3.38
CA LEU A 112 -26.59 21.00 -3.69
C LEU A 112 -27.70 20.05 -4.13
N PHE A 113 -28.92 20.23 -3.61
CA PHE A 113 -30.07 19.44 -4.01
C PHE A 113 -30.52 19.78 -5.43
N ASP A 114 -30.64 21.07 -5.76
CA ASP A 114 -31.03 21.53 -7.09
C ASP A 114 -30.00 21.10 -8.16
N LEU A 115 -28.71 21.12 -7.82
CA LEU A 115 -27.63 20.63 -8.70
C LEU A 115 -27.69 19.11 -8.95
N ALA A 116 -28.21 18.34 -8.00
CA ALA A 116 -28.25 16.87 -8.08
C ALA A 116 -29.49 16.33 -8.81
N VAL A 117 -30.58 17.12 -8.86
CA VAL A 117 -31.90 16.69 -9.35
C VAL A 117 -32.34 17.45 -10.61
N GLY A 118 -31.74 18.60 -10.91
CA GLY A 118 -31.98 19.38 -12.14
C GLY A 118 -31.16 18.89 -13.33
#